data_AF-A0A3M1ZEU9-F1
#
_entry.id   AF-A0A3M1ZEU9-F1
#
_cell.length_a   1.000
_cell.length_b   1.000
_cell.length_c   1.000
_cell.angle_alpha   90.00
_cell.angle_beta   90.00
_cell.angle_gamma   90.00
#
_symmetry.space_group_name_H-M   'P 1'
#
loop_
_entity.id
_entity.type
_entity.pdbx_description
1 polymer ?
#
loop_
_entity_poly.entity_id
_entity_poly.type
_entity_poly.pdbx_seq_one_letter_code
_entity_poly.pdbx_strand_id
1 'polypeptide(L)'
;YKWIERFDVPHYYIQVFFDKAYGISFKEILAYLADPEKEGDYYEISRDVKNQNKTTIKINTRKTRPIAQRIEEPEHKSARRELGRGRLLFYVTFENGMAFLDRENLEELLNL
;
A
#
# COMPACT_ATOMS: atom_id res chain seq x y z
N TYR A 1 -2.34 -15.17 12.94
CA TYR A 1 -2.37 -16.60 12.58
C TYR A 1 -3.74 -17.05 12.06
N LYS A 2 -4.82 -17.02 12.85
CA LYS A 2 -6.14 -17.59 12.49
C LYS A 2 -6.89 -17.05 11.25
N TRP A 3 -6.51 -15.94 10.62
CA TRP A 3 -7.28 -15.38 9.49
C TRP A 3 -6.77 -15.91 8.15
N ILE A 4 -5.46 -15.81 7.91
CA ILE A 4 -4.82 -16.31 6.68
C ILE A 4 -4.96 -17.83 6.56
N GLU A 5 -4.68 -18.58 7.63
CA GLU A 5 -4.83 -20.05 7.63
C GLU A 5 -6.27 -20.53 7.49
N ARG A 6 -7.26 -19.70 7.87
CA ARG A 6 -8.67 -20.11 7.89
C ARG A 6 -9.39 -19.84 6.58
N PHE A 7 -8.96 -18.81 5.84
CA PHE A 7 -9.66 -18.36 4.65
C PHE A 7 -8.86 -18.55 3.36
N ASP A 8 -7.56 -18.88 3.46
CA ASP A 8 -6.67 -19.11 2.30
C ASP A 8 -6.77 -18.00 1.24
N VAL A 9 -6.97 -16.76 1.70
CA VAL A 9 -7.10 -15.59 0.82
C VAL A 9 -5.72 -14.97 0.64
N PRO A 10 -5.25 -14.75 -0.60
CA PRO A 10 -3.99 -14.06 -0.83
C PRO A 10 -4.07 -12.61 -0.36
N HIS A 11 -3.01 -12.15 0.31
CA HIS A 11 -2.90 -10.78 0.82
C HIS A 11 -1.79 -10.04 0.08
N TYR A 12 -2.06 -8.77 -0.24
CA TYR A 12 -1.15 -7.91 -0.99
C TYR A 12 -1.01 -6.56 -0.30
N TYR A 13 0.18 -5.99 -0.40
CA TYR A 13 0.48 -4.64 0.04
C TYR A 13 0.79 -3.80 -1.18
N ILE A 14 0.06 -2.68 -1.33
CA ILE A 14 0.25 -1.73 -2.42
C ILE A 14 0.65 -0.39 -1.82
N GLN A 15 1.80 0.12 -2.24
CA GLN A 15 2.25 1.47 -1.93
C GLN A 15 2.00 2.35 -3.15
N VAL A 16 1.16 3.38 -2.96
CA VAL A 16 0.85 4.37 -3.99
C VAL A 16 1.66 5.64 -3.71
N PHE A 17 2.41 6.10 -4.70
CA PHE A 17 3.12 7.38 -4.73
C PHE A 17 2.40 8.34 -5.69
N PHE A 18 2.89 9.57 -5.81
CA PHE A 18 2.28 10.56 -6.72
C PHE A 18 2.44 10.21 -8.20
N ASP A 19 3.50 9.49 -8.57
CA ASP A 19 3.82 9.14 -9.96
C ASP A 19 3.66 7.64 -10.25
N LYS A 20 3.82 6.77 -9.25
CA LYS A 20 3.92 5.31 -9.41
C LYS A 20 3.25 4.56 -8.28
N ALA A 21 2.87 3.31 -8.55
CA ALA A 21 2.44 2.38 -7.51
C ALA A 21 3.27 1.09 -7.57
N TYR A 22 3.51 0.52 -6.40
CA TYR A 22 4.27 -0.70 -6.23
C TYR A 22 3.49 -1.71 -5.41
N GLY A 23 3.60 -2.99 -5.77
CA GLY A 23 2.91 -4.09 -5.10
C GLY A 23 3.85 -5.21 -4.67
N ILE A 24 3.54 -5.85 -3.55
CA ILE A 24 4.20 -7.07 -3.07
C ILE A 24 3.16 -7.98 -2.38
N SER A 25 3.30 -9.29 -2.54
CA SER A 25 2.46 -10.25 -1.82
C SER A 25 2.94 -10.43 -0.39
N PHE A 26 2.03 -10.69 0.54
CA PHE A 26 2.40 -11.00 1.92
C PHE A 26 3.29 -12.24 2.01
N LYS A 27 3.06 -13.23 1.14
CA LYS A 27 3.90 -14.43 1.02
C LYS A 27 5.35 -14.07 0.68
N GLU A 28 5.56 -13.13 -0.22
CA GLU A 28 6.89 -12.67 -0.61
C GLU A 28 7.57 -11.86 0.52
N ILE A 29 6.81 -11.04 1.26
CA ILE A 29 7.31 -10.39 2.48
C ILE A 29 7.83 -11.43 3.47
N LEU A 30 7.06 -12.50 3.74
CA LEU A 30 7.50 -13.58 4.63
C LEU A 30 8.75 -14.29 4.09
N ALA A 31 8.84 -14.49 2.77
CA ALA A 31 10.02 -15.08 2.14
C ALA A 31 11.27 -14.19 2.25
N TYR A 32 11.11 -12.86 2.21
CA TYR A 32 12.22 -11.93 2.47
C TYR A 32 12.68 -12.02 3.92
N LEU A 33 11.75 -11.99 4.87
CA LEU A 33 12.05 -12.06 6.31
C LEU A 33 12.63 -13.41 6.75
N ALA A 34 12.40 -14.47 5.98
CA ALA A 34 12.97 -15.79 6.23
C ALA A 34 14.44 -15.91 5.76
N ASP A 35 14.96 -14.92 5.03
CA ASP A 35 16.31 -14.91 4.47
C ASP A 35 17.13 -13.73 5.01
N PRO A 36 18.01 -13.96 6.01
CA PRO A 36 18.81 -12.89 6.64
C PRO A 36 19.72 -12.14 5.67
N GLU A 37 20.15 -12.75 4.56
CA GLU A 37 21.01 -12.10 3.57
C GLU A 37 20.29 -10.97 2.81
N LYS A 38 18.96 -10.93 2.90
CA LYS A 38 18.14 -9.88 2.31
C LYS A 38 17.95 -8.66 3.23
N GLU A 39 18.35 -8.75 4.50
CA GLU A 39 18.27 -7.63 5.44
C GLU A 39 19.25 -6.52 5.05
N GLY A 40 18.77 -5.28 5.03
CA GLY A 40 19.52 -4.10 4.60
C GLY A 40 19.35 -3.75 3.11
N ASP A 41 18.91 -4.68 2.25
CA ASP A 41 18.61 -4.41 0.83
C ASP A 41 17.12 -4.54 0.51
N TYR A 42 16.49 -5.68 0.82
CA TYR A 42 15.07 -5.92 0.51
C TYR A 42 14.15 -5.52 1.65
N TYR A 43 14.62 -5.65 2.89
CA TYR A 43 13.87 -5.24 4.06
C TYR A 43 14.79 -4.71 5.17
N GLU A 44 14.20 -3.97 6.11
CA GLU A 44 14.87 -3.50 7.33
C GLU A 44 13.90 -3.62 8.50
N ILE A 45 14.38 -4.08 9.66
CA ILE A 45 13.61 -4.11 10.90
C ILE A 45 14.09 -2.96 11.79
N SER A 46 13.19 -2.04 12.12
CA SER A 46 13.51 -0.88 12.97
C SER A 46 12.45 -0.65 14.04
N ARG A 47 12.81 0.03 15.13
CA ARG A 47 11.85 0.57 16.10
C ARG A 47 11.69 2.06 15.83
N ASP A 48 10.59 2.42 15.18
CA ASP A 48 10.35 3.80 14.76
C ASP A 48 9.63 4.59 15.86
N VAL A 49 10.23 5.69 16.31
CA VAL A 49 9.65 6.62 17.28
C VAL A 49 8.31 7.16 16.80
N LYS A 50 8.17 7.42 15.49
CA LYS A 50 6.90 7.88 14.88
C LYS A 50 5.82 6.82 14.94
N ASN A 51 6.20 5.54 14.97
CA ASN A 51 5.28 4.42 15.17
C ASN A 51 5.21 3.97 16.64
N GLN A 52 5.39 4.91 17.58
CA GLN A 52 5.31 4.65 19.02
C GLN A 52 6.31 3.56 19.48
N ASN A 53 7.49 3.52 18.86
CA ASN A 53 8.55 2.52 19.09
C ASN A 53 8.16 1.07 18.79
N LYS A 54 7.06 0.85 18.04
CA LYS A 54 6.69 -0.48 17.58
C LYS A 54 7.72 -1.00 16.58
N THR A 55 8.04 -2.29 16.70
CA THR A 55 8.82 -2.99 15.67
C THR A 55 8.12 -2.84 14.33
N THR A 56 8.84 -2.27 13.37
CA THR A 56 8.34 -1.92 12.06
C THR A 56 9.24 -2.58 11.03
N ILE A 57 8.63 -3.39 10.17
CA ILE A 57 9.28 -3.99 9.02
C ILE A 57 9.10 -3.01 7.85
N LYS A 58 10.21 -2.52 7.31
CA LYS A 58 10.23 -1.67 6.12
C LYS A 58 10.62 -2.52 4.93
N ILE A 59 9.84 -2.47 3.86
CA ILE A 59 10.13 -3.17 2.62
C ILE A 59 10.67 -2.17 1.60
N ASN A 60 11.75 -2.52 0.92
CA ASN A 60 12.30 -1.69 -0.14
C ASN A 60 11.41 -1.78 -1.38
N THR A 61 10.63 -0.73 -1.63
CA THR A 61 9.69 -0.64 -2.76
C THR A 61 10.36 -0.79 -4.12
N ARG A 62 11.66 -0.49 -4.25
CA ARG A 62 12.41 -0.68 -5.51
C ARG A 62 12.67 -2.14 -5.83
N LYS A 63 12.54 -3.03 -4.85
CA LYS A 63 12.68 -4.48 -5.00
C LYS A 63 11.33 -5.19 -5.17
N THR A 64 10.24 -4.43 -5.27
CA THR A 64 8.88 -4.97 -5.48
C THR A 64 8.39 -4.67 -6.89
N ARG A 65 7.18 -5.12 -7.24
CA ARG A 65 6.64 -4.99 -8.60
C ARG A 65 6.06 -3.59 -8.84
N PRO A 66 6.46 -2.86 -9.89
CA PRO A 66 5.79 -1.63 -10.29
C PRO A 66 4.46 -1.97 -10.96
N ILE A 67 3.33 -1.65 -10.31
CA ILE A 67 1.98 -1.98 -10.81
C ILE A 67 1.28 -0.78 -11.45
N ALA A 68 1.84 0.42 -11.32
CA ALA A 68 1.44 1.59 -12.08
C ALA A 68 2.66 2.49 -12.30
N GLN A 69 2.85 2.95 -13.54
CA GLN A 69 4.00 3.81 -13.89
C GLN A 69 3.64 5.28 -14.07
N ARG A 70 2.33 5.58 -14.07
CA ARG A 70 1.79 6.94 -14.12
C ARG A 70 0.55 6.99 -13.24
N ILE A 71 0.48 8.05 -12.43
CA ILE A 71 -0.68 8.39 -11.62
C ILE A 71 -0.97 9.86 -11.87
N GLU A 72 -2.23 10.15 -12.15
CA GLU A 72 -2.77 11.50 -12.23
C GLU A 72 -3.37 11.85 -10.88
N GLU A 73 -2.87 12.93 -10.29
CA GLU A 73 -3.34 13.44 -9.01
C GLU A 73 -4.81 13.88 -9.13
N PRO A 74 -5.67 13.52 -8.16
CA PRO A 74 -7.03 14.00 -8.14
C PRO A 74 -7.11 15.50 -7.79
N GLU A 75 -8.14 16.17 -8.29
CA GLU A 75 -8.43 17.54 -7.89
C GLU A 75 -8.99 17.55 -6.47
N HIS A 76 -8.47 18.44 -5.61
CA HIS A 76 -9.00 18.62 -4.27
C HIS A 76 -10.02 19.77 -4.24
N LYS A 77 -11.13 19.55 -3.54
CA LYS A 77 -12.14 20.59 -3.33
C LYS A 77 -12.72 20.56 -1.92
N SER A 78 -13.13 21.73 -1.44
CA SER A 78 -13.86 21.85 -0.18
C SER A 78 -15.31 21.40 -0.37
N ALA A 79 -15.75 20.47 0.46
CA ALA A 79 -17.11 19.96 0.51
C ALA A 79 -17.75 20.23 1.86
N ARG A 80 -19.09 20.32 1.86
CA ARG A 80 -19.91 20.44 3.06
C ARG A 80 -20.94 19.32 3.06
N ARG A 81 -21.05 18.61 4.18
CA ARG A 81 -22.09 17.61 4.41
C ARG A 81 -22.95 18.02 5.59
N GLU A 82 -24.26 18.05 5.37
CA GLU A 82 -25.25 18.23 6.43
C GLU A 82 -25.42 16.91 7.20
N LEU A 83 -25.36 17.01 8.53
CA LEU A 83 -25.60 15.92 9.47
C LEU A 83 -26.90 16.20 10.22
N GLY A 84 -27.44 15.18 10.90
CA GLY A 84 -28.68 15.33 11.66
C GLY A 84 -28.61 16.44 12.72
N ARG A 85 -29.74 17.12 12.94
CA ARG A 85 -29.93 18.26 13.87
C ARG A 85 -29.18 19.54 13.46
N GLY A 86 -29.11 19.86 12.17
CA GLY A 86 -28.54 21.12 11.66
C GLY A 86 -27.02 21.25 11.80
N ARG A 87 -26.31 20.14 12.05
CA ARG A 87 -24.85 20.12 12.14
C ARG A 87 -24.24 20.10 10.73
N LEU A 88 -23.13 20.80 10.55
CA LEU A 88 -22.39 20.87 9.29
C LEU A 88 -21.01 20.27 9.47
N LEU A 89 -20.60 19.40 8.54
CA LEU A 89 -19.25 18.90 8.42
C LEU A 89 -18.61 19.51 7.17
N PHE A 90 -17.55 20.29 7.36
CA PHE A 90 -16.71 20.81 6.29
C PHE A 90 -15.47 19.92 6.17
N TYR A 91 -15.14 19.48 4.96
CA TYR A 91 -14.03 18.57 4.70
C TYR A 91 -13.48 18.77 3.29
N VAL A 92 -12.25 18.34 3.05
CA VAL A 92 -11.68 18.27 1.70
C VAL A 92 -12.04 16.93 1.09
N THR A 93 -12.50 16.93 -0.16
CA THR A 93 -12.74 15.73 -0.96
C THR A 93 -11.91 15.79 -2.22
N PHE A 94 -11.66 14.61 -2.80
CA PHE A 94 -10.86 14.43 -3.99
C PHE A 94 -11.78 13.93 -5.10
N GLU A 95 -11.70 14.55 -6.27
CA GLU A 95 -12.42 14.14 -7.47
C GLU A 95 -11.46 13.85 -8.60
N ASN A 96 -11.87 12.98 -9.52
CA ASN A 96 -11.04 12.51 -10.62
C ASN A 96 -9.80 11.77 -10.11
N GLY A 97 -8.70 11.83 -10.87
CA GLY A 97 -7.49 11.02 -10.67
C GLY A 97 -7.57 9.69 -11.40
N MET A 98 -6.42 9.25 -11.93
CA MET A 98 -6.33 8.02 -12.72
C MET A 98 -4.97 7.37 -12.50
N ALA A 99 -4.98 6.05 -12.23
CA ALA A 99 -3.77 5.25 -12.22
C ALA A 99 -3.69 4.43 -13.51
N PHE A 100 -2.55 4.51 -14.19
CA PHE A 100 -2.28 3.75 -15.41
C PHE A 100 -1.56 2.47 -15.02
N LEU A 101 -2.35 1.40 -14.89
CA LEU A 101 -1.88 0.11 -14.40
C LEU A 101 -0.97 -0.57 -15.42
N ASP A 102 0.11 -1.13 -14.92
CA ASP A 102 0.94 -2.07 -15.65
C ASP A 102 0.29 -3.46 -15.55
N ARG A 103 -0.38 -3.84 -16.63
CA ARG A 103 -1.22 -5.04 -16.65
C ARG A 103 -0.43 -6.31 -16.35
N GLU A 104 0.72 -6.47 -17.01
CA GLU A 104 1.55 -7.67 -16.89
C GLU A 104 2.06 -7.82 -15.45
N ASN A 105 2.61 -6.74 -14.88
CA ASN A 105 3.10 -6.74 -13.51
C ASN A 105 1.99 -6.96 -12.47
N LEU A 106 0.77 -6.48 -12.74
CA LEU A 106 -0.38 -6.68 -11.87
C LEU A 106 -0.90 -8.12 -11.95
N GLU A 107 -1.02 -8.70 -13.15
CA GLU A 107 -1.44 -10.09 -13.35
C GLU A 107 -0.43 -11.05 -12.71
N GLU A 108 0.88 -10.80 -12.87
CA GLU A 108 1.93 -11.59 -12.20
C GLU A 108 1.84 -11.48 -10.67
N LEU A 109 1.62 -10.26 -10.13
CA LEU A 109 1.44 -10.07 -8.69
C LEU A 109 0.25 -10.88 -8.16
N LEU A 110 -0.87 -10.86 -8.88
CA LEU A 110 -2.12 -11.48 -8.45
C LEU A 110 -2.20 -12.98 -8.77
N ASN A 111 -1.23 -13.54 -9.51
CA ASN A 111 -1.26 -14.89 -10.08
C ASN A 111 -2.53 -15.15 -10.91
N LEU A 112 -2.85 -14.22 -11.81
CA LEU A 112 -3.98 -14.30 -12.74
C LEU A 112 -3.55 -14.64 -14.16
#